data_AF-A0A4U5QBK5-F1
#
_entry.id   AF-A0A4U5QBK5-F1
#
_cell.length_a   1.000
_cell.length_b   1.000
_cell.length_c   1.000
_cell.angle_alpha   90.00
_cell.angle_beta   90.00
_cell.angle_gamma   90.00
#
_symmetry.space_group_name_H-M   'P 1'
#
loop_
_entity.id
_entity.type
_entity.pdbx_description
1 polymer ?
#
loop_
_entity_poly.entity_id
_entity_poly.type
_entity_poly.pdbx_seq_one_letter_code
_entity_poly.pdbx_strand_id
1 'polypeptide(L)'
;MTRVTRDFGDTMQKDAVLAVSADVAFASSRFPNYKIGATNQILDAKDDPKVLSMKEVVARETALLLEQQKRLSVRDLASKFEKGLAAAAKLSEEARLREAASLEKHVLLKKLRDALESLKGRVAGRNKDDVEEAIAMVEALAVQLTQREGELIQEKSEVKKLANFLKQASEDAKKLVDEERAYARAEIESARATVQRVEEALQEHERMSRALGKQDLEELMKEVQEARRIKNAASAKQGVMDMEHELRALRMQLAEKSKCFSAASEGDGSEALGSCLRINPCSDNAPELSECSIQWYRLSSEDVKKALISGFHLQ
;
A
#
# COMPACT_ATOMS: atom_id res chain seq x y z
N MET A 1 3.92 20.73 -43.81
CA MET A 1 3.17 21.92 -43.33
C MET A 1 1.81 21.41 -42.90
N THR A 2 1.32 21.48 -41.66
CA THR A 2 1.69 22.30 -40.51
C THR A 2 1.14 21.62 -39.25
N ARG A 3 1.91 21.63 -38.15
CA ARG A 3 1.51 21.22 -36.80
C ARG A 3 0.46 22.21 -36.27
N VAL A 4 -0.59 21.72 -35.61
CA VAL A 4 -1.43 22.53 -34.72
C VAL A 4 -1.26 21.98 -33.31
N THR A 5 -0.37 22.64 -32.55
CA THR A 5 -0.29 22.59 -31.09
C THR A 5 -1.52 23.30 -30.51
N ARG A 6 -2.24 22.65 -29.60
CA ARG A 6 -3.31 23.28 -28.81
C ARG A 6 -2.69 23.76 -27.52
N ASP A 7 -2.39 25.05 -27.46
CA ASP A 7 -2.00 25.75 -26.24
C ASP A 7 -3.18 25.74 -25.26
N PHE A 8 -3.04 25.02 -24.15
CA PHE A 8 -3.87 25.23 -22.97
C PHE A 8 -3.13 26.21 -22.06
N GLY A 9 -3.33 27.49 -22.33
CA GLY A 9 -3.15 28.53 -21.32
C GLY A 9 -4.32 28.44 -20.36
N ASP A 10 -4.12 27.77 -19.23
CA ASP A 10 -5.10 27.77 -18.14
C ASP A 10 -4.73 28.90 -17.16
N THR A 11 -5.27 30.08 -17.45
CA THR A 11 -5.48 31.13 -16.46
C THR A 11 -6.47 30.63 -15.42
N MET A 12 -6.01 29.79 -14.49
CA MET A 12 -6.76 29.49 -13.27
C MET A 12 -6.70 30.72 -12.37
N GLN A 13 -7.86 31.36 -12.32
CA GLN A 13 -8.19 32.50 -11.49
C GLN A 13 -7.81 32.24 -10.05
N LYS A 14 -7.29 33.30 -9.43
CA LYS A 14 -7.15 33.46 -7.99
C LYS A 14 -8.55 33.43 -7.37
N ASP A 15 -9.08 32.25 -7.08
CA ASP A 15 -10.07 32.11 -6.03
C ASP A 15 -9.41 31.42 -4.84
N ALA A 16 -9.30 32.21 -3.78
CA ALA A 16 -8.74 31.80 -2.50
C ALA A 16 -9.58 30.65 -1.93
N VAL A 17 -9.10 29.43 -2.12
CA VAL A 17 -9.46 28.31 -1.25
C VAL A 17 -8.97 28.72 0.14
N LEU A 18 -9.91 29.12 1.01
CA LEU A 18 -9.65 29.27 2.44
C LEU A 18 -9.20 27.91 2.96
N ALA A 19 -7.89 27.75 3.12
CA ALA A 19 -7.29 26.57 3.70
C ALA A 19 -7.76 26.43 5.15
N VAL A 20 -8.66 25.48 5.38
CA VAL A 20 -9.06 25.01 6.72
C VAL A 20 -7.92 24.17 7.27
N SER A 21 -6.87 24.85 7.76
CA SER A 21 -5.76 24.29 8.55
C SER A 21 -4.87 25.45 9.01
N ALA A 22 -5.44 26.36 9.80
CA ALA A 22 -4.71 27.50 10.35
C ALA A 22 -3.67 27.12 11.42
N ASP A 23 -3.65 25.86 11.87
CA ASP A 23 -2.84 25.43 13.02
C ASP A 23 -1.48 24.81 12.64
N VAL A 24 -1.17 24.67 11.35
CA VAL A 24 0.14 24.15 10.89
C VAL A 24 0.79 25.14 9.94
N ALA A 25 1.61 26.02 10.49
CA ALA A 25 2.50 26.88 9.73
C ALA A 25 3.81 26.14 9.44
N PHE A 26 3.94 25.55 8.25
CA PHE A 26 5.23 25.05 7.79
C PHE A 26 6.19 26.23 7.57
N ALA A 27 7.43 26.13 8.06
CA ALA A 27 8.46 27.17 7.92
C ALA A 27 8.82 27.48 6.45
N SER A 28 8.48 26.59 5.52
CA SER A 28 8.61 26.78 4.08
C SER A 28 7.52 26.01 3.35
N SER A 29 6.78 26.67 2.46
CA SER A 29 5.84 26.05 1.52
C SER A 29 6.52 25.49 0.27
N ARG A 30 7.87 25.41 0.27
CA ARG A 30 8.66 24.98 -0.89
C ARG A 30 9.39 23.67 -0.60
N PHE A 31 9.28 22.75 -1.55
CA PHE A 31 10.05 21.51 -1.58
C PHE A 31 11.56 21.79 -1.74
N PRO A 32 12.44 20.92 -1.19
CA PRO A 32 13.87 21.04 -1.38
C PRO A 32 14.24 20.97 -2.86
N ASN A 33 15.03 21.94 -3.34
CA ASN A 33 15.54 21.94 -4.71
C ASN A 33 16.73 20.98 -4.81
N TYR A 34 16.48 19.73 -5.19
CA TYR A 34 17.55 18.81 -5.56
C TYR A 34 17.78 18.82 -7.09
N LYS A 35 19.03 18.67 -7.52
CA LYS A 35 19.37 18.45 -8.94
C LYS A 35 19.79 16.99 -9.12
N ILE A 36 19.14 16.31 -10.06
CA ILE A 36 19.48 14.93 -10.43
C ILE A 36 20.61 14.99 -11.47
N GLY A 37 21.74 14.36 -11.17
CA GLY A 37 22.87 14.23 -12.09
C GLY A 37 22.61 13.21 -13.21
N ALA A 38 23.48 13.19 -14.22
CA ALA A 38 23.34 12.35 -15.43
C ALA A 38 23.25 10.82 -15.18
N THR A 39 23.49 10.36 -13.95
CA THR A 39 23.40 8.96 -13.52
C THR A 39 22.31 8.71 -12.47
N ASN A 40 21.27 9.55 -12.40
CA ASN A 40 20.19 9.48 -11.39
C ASN A 40 20.67 9.60 -9.94
N GLN A 41 21.85 10.18 -9.71
CA GLN A 41 22.35 10.48 -8.37
C GLN A 41 21.88 11.87 -7.94
N ILE A 42 21.30 11.97 -6.74
CA ILE A 42 20.89 13.23 -6.13
C ILE A 42 22.17 13.98 -5.73
N LEU A 43 22.46 15.11 -6.39
CA LEU A 43 23.53 16.00 -5.98
C LEU A 43 22.94 17.02 -4.99
N ASP A 44 23.33 16.94 -3.73
CA ASP A 44 23.05 17.98 -2.75
C ASP A 44 23.66 19.29 -3.23
N ALA A 45 22.80 20.27 -3.51
CA ALA A 45 23.24 21.62 -3.79
C ALA A 45 23.86 22.17 -2.51
N LYS A 46 25.15 22.54 -2.58
CA LYS A 46 25.95 23.08 -1.47
C LYS A 46 25.11 23.94 -0.53
N ASP A 47 25.12 23.54 0.74
CA ASP A 47 24.46 24.22 1.85
C ASP A 47 24.74 25.72 1.84
N ASP A 48 23.66 26.50 1.67
CA ASP A 48 23.61 27.91 2.00
C ASP A 48 23.75 28.04 3.54
N PRO A 49 24.56 28.97 4.09
CA PRO A 49 24.89 29.02 5.51
C PRO A 49 23.74 29.47 6.44
N LYS A 50 22.48 29.38 5.99
CA LYS A 50 21.26 29.70 6.74
C LYS A 50 20.31 28.51 6.94
N VAL A 51 20.63 27.33 6.41
CA VAL A 51 19.80 26.14 6.63
C VAL A 51 20.12 25.57 8.01
N LEU A 52 19.26 25.85 8.98
CA LEU A 52 19.31 25.25 10.32
C LEU A 52 19.39 23.73 10.19
N SER A 53 20.25 23.10 10.97
CA SER A 53 20.41 21.65 10.89
C SER A 53 19.11 20.94 11.27
N MET A 54 18.82 19.79 10.64
CA MET A 54 17.61 19.00 10.93
C MET A 54 17.43 18.74 12.44
N LYS A 55 18.55 18.56 13.15
CA LYS A 55 18.57 18.34 14.60
C LYS A 55 18.08 19.57 15.39
N GLU A 56 18.41 20.77 14.94
CA GLU A 56 17.94 22.03 15.54
C GLU A 56 16.48 22.31 15.19
N VAL A 57 16.04 21.98 13.98
CA VAL A 57 14.62 22.09 13.59
C VAL A 57 13.77 21.18 14.47
N VAL A 58 14.15 19.90 14.60
CA VAL A 58 13.45 18.94 15.46
C VAL A 58 13.47 19.39 16.92
N ALA A 59 14.59 19.88 17.44
CA ALA A 59 14.67 20.36 18.82
C ALA A 59 13.77 21.59 19.07
N ARG A 60 13.74 22.55 18.14
CA ARG A 60 12.86 23.73 18.22
C ARG A 60 11.38 23.34 18.14
N GLU A 61 11.03 22.44 17.23
CA GLU A 61 9.65 21.98 17.03
C GLU A 61 9.16 21.15 18.23
N THR A 62 10.03 20.28 18.78
CA THR A 62 9.75 19.53 20.02
C THR A 62 9.52 20.46 21.20
N ALA A 63 10.32 21.52 21.35
CA ALA A 63 10.14 22.51 22.41
C ALA A 63 8.82 23.28 22.25
N LEU A 64 8.45 23.65 21.02
CA LEU A 64 7.19 24.33 20.69
C LEU A 64 5.97 23.44 21.00
N LEU A 65 6.02 22.15 20.65
CA LEU A 65 4.96 21.19 20.98
C LEU A 65 4.81 20.99 22.49
N LEU A 66 5.92 20.94 23.23
CA LEU A 66 5.92 20.84 24.69
C LEU A 66 5.35 22.10 25.36
N GLU A 67 5.63 23.27 24.80
CA GLU A 67 5.07 24.55 25.25
C GLU A 67 3.57 24.65 24.94
N GLN A 68 3.13 24.23 23.75
CA GLN A 68 1.71 24.15 23.40
C GLN A 68 0.95 23.17 24.29
N GLN A 69 1.53 22.01 24.60
CA GLN A 69 0.95 21.03 25.53
C GLN A 69 0.73 21.62 26.93
N LYS A 70 1.64 22.49 27.41
CA LYS A 70 1.48 23.20 28.68
C LYS A 70 0.39 24.28 28.63
N ARG A 71 0.25 25.02 27.54
CA ARG A 71 -0.77 26.09 27.42
C ARG A 71 -2.22 25.57 27.38
N LEU A 72 -2.42 24.30 27.01
CA LEU A 72 -3.74 23.66 26.87
C LEU A 72 -3.94 22.44 27.79
N SER A 73 -3.06 22.25 28.76
CA SER A 73 -3.16 21.11 29.67
C SER A 73 -4.49 21.15 30.43
N VAL A 74 -5.32 20.12 30.23
CA VAL A 74 -6.61 19.92 30.94
C VAL A 74 -6.41 20.03 32.46
N ARG A 75 -5.23 19.64 32.96
CA ARG A 75 -4.85 19.76 34.37
C ARG A 75 -4.75 21.21 34.84
N ASP A 76 -4.17 22.09 34.04
CA ASP A 76 -4.03 23.51 34.40
C ASP A 76 -5.38 24.22 34.35
N LEU A 77 -6.23 23.83 33.39
CA LEU A 77 -7.60 24.32 33.31
C LEU A 77 -8.45 23.84 34.50
N ALA A 78 -8.31 22.57 34.90
CA ALA A 78 -8.98 22.01 36.07
C ALA A 78 -8.56 22.73 37.36
N SER A 79 -7.27 22.96 37.58
CA SER A 79 -6.78 23.69 38.76
C SER A 79 -7.27 25.14 38.79
N LYS A 80 -7.36 25.82 37.64
CA LYS A 80 -7.96 27.17 37.55
C LYS A 80 -9.45 27.13 37.86
N PHE A 81 -10.18 26.12 37.38
CA PHE A 81 -11.61 25.95 37.65
C PHE A 81 -11.86 25.69 39.15
N GLU A 82 -11.11 24.78 39.78
CA GLU A 82 -11.21 24.50 41.21
C GLU A 82 -10.93 25.74 42.07
N LYS A 83 -9.90 26.52 41.72
CA LYS A 83 -9.61 27.80 42.39
C LYS A 83 -10.75 28.81 42.21
N GLY A 84 -11.33 28.88 41.00
CA GLY A 84 -12.49 29.71 40.70
C GLY A 84 -13.71 29.29 41.51
N LEU A 85 -13.97 27.99 41.62
CA LEU A 85 -15.07 27.44 42.41
C LEU A 85 -14.91 27.74 43.91
N ALA A 86 -13.69 27.58 44.44
CA ALA A 86 -13.38 27.93 45.82
C ALA A 86 -13.54 29.43 46.09
N ALA A 87 -13.12 30.29 45.16
CA ALA A 87 -13.33 31.72 45.27
C ALA A 87 -14.84 32.10 45.23
N ALA A 88 -15.61 31.47 44.35
CA ALA A 88 -17.06 31.68 44.26
C ALA A 88 -17.79 31.25 45.54
N ALA A 89 -17.39 30.12 46.15
CA ALA A 89 -17.94 29.67 47.42
C ALA A 89 -17.69 30.69 48.54
N LYS A 90 -16.48 31.27 48.62
CA LYS A 90 -16.17 32.33 49.60
C LYS A 90 -17.02 33.57 49.40
N LEU A 91 -17.19 34.01 48.15
CA LEU A 91 -18.05 35.15 47.82
C LEU A 91 -19.52 34.88 48.15
N SER A 92 -19.98 33.64 47.98
CA SER A 92 -21.35 33.26 48.34
C SER A 92 -21.60 33.33 49.85
N GLU A 93 -20.65 32.85 50.67
CA GLU A 93 -20.75 32.97 52.12
C GLU A 93 -20.67 34.43 52.57
N GLU A 94 -19.77 35.23 51.98
CA GLU A 94 -19.70 36.67 52.28
C GLU A 94 -21.00 37.40 51.89
N ALA A 95 -21.65 37.02 50.79
CA ALA A 95 -22.95 37.56 50.41
C ALA A 95 -24.04 37.23 51.44
N ARG A 96 -24.06 36.00 51.99
CA ARG A 96 -25.02 35.62 53.05
C ARG A 96 -24.78 36.40 54.34
N LEU A 97 -23.52 36.61 54.72
CA LEU A 97 -23.18 37.41 55.89
C LEU A 97 -23.61 38.88 55.71
N ARG A 98 -23.42 39.45 54.52
CA ARG A 98 -23.89 40.81 54.20
C ARG A 98 -25.41 40.93 54.22
N GLU A 99 -26.14 39.93 53.74
CA GLU A 99 -27.60 39.87 53.77
C GLU A 99 -28.11 39.87 55.23
N ALA A 100 -27.51 39.06 56.11
CA ALA A 100 -27.82 39.05 57.53
C ALA A 100 -27.50 40.40 58.23
N ALA A 101 -26.33 40.99 57.93
CA ALA A 101 -25.95 42.28 58.47
C ALA A 101 -26.85 43.44 57.98
N SER A 102 -27.43 43.33 56.77
CA SER A 102 -28.36 44.35 56.25
C SER A 102 -29.68 44.36 57.03
N LEU A 103 -30.21 43.19 57.37
CA LEU A 103 -31.41 43.07 58.21
C LEU A 103 -31.20 43.70 59.60
N GLU A 104 -30.01 43.55 60.18
CA GLU A 104 -29.67 44.18 61.45
C GLU A 104 -29.59 45.71 61.37
N LYS A 105 -29.15 46.27 60.22
CA LYS A 105 -29.13 47.73 59.99
C LYS A 105 -30.53 48.33 60.02
N HIS A 106 -31.54 47.68 59.45
CA HIS A 106 -32.93 48.13 59.52
C HIS A 106 -33.45 48.17 60.96
N VAL A 107 -33.13 47.15 61.75
CA VAL A 107 -33.49 47.11 63.17
C VAL A 107 -32.82 48.25 63.94
N LEU A 108 -31.56 48.54 63.66
CA LEU A 108 -30.82 49.62 64.31
C LEU A 108 -31.36 51.01 63.92
N LEU A 109 -31.60 51.26 62.62
CA LEU A 109 -32.18 52.51 62.13
C LEU A 109 -33.57 52.76 62.73
N LYS A 110 -34.39 51.72 62.86
CA LYS A 110 -35.69 51.81 63.52
C LYS A 110 -35.54 52.22 65.00
N LYS A 111 -34.68 51.52 65.76
CA LYS A 111 -34.43 51.86 67.17
C LYS A 111 -33.89 53.27 67.35
N LEU A 112 -33.01 53.72 66.45
CA LEU A 112 -32.46 55.08 66.45
C LEU A 112 -33.56 56.12 66.21
N ARG A 113 -34.43 55.89 65.21
CA ARG A 113 -35.59 56.75 64.95
C ARG A 113 -36.51 56.83 66.18
N ASP A 114 -36.87 55.68 66.77
CA ASP A 114 -37.75 55.62 67.95
C ASP A 114 -37.14 56.38 69.15
N ALA A 115 -35.82 56.28 69.35
CA ALA A 115 -35.10 57.01 70.39
C ALA A 115 -35.05 58.53 70.15
N LEU A 116 -34.85 58.95 68.89
CA LEU A 116 -34.88 60.36 68.50
C LEU A 116 -36.29 60.95 68.64
N GLU A 117 -37.34 60.21 68.30
CA GLU A 117 -38.73 60.64 68.49
C GLU A 117 -39.06 60.81 69.98
N SER A 118 -38.58 59.90 70.84
CA SER A 118 -38.69 60.03 72.30
C SER A 118 -37.91 61.23 72.84
N LEU A 119 -36.74 61.56 72.26
CA LEU A 119 -35.96 62.73 72.66
C LEU A 119 -36.64 64.03 72.21
N LYS A 120 -37.18 64.08 70.99
CA LYS A 120 -37.91 65.22 70.43
C LYS A 120 -39.05 65.68 71.34
N GLY A 121 -39.79 64.75 71.94
CA GLY A 121 -40.87 65.06 72.89
C GLY A 121 -40.39 65.66 74.23
N ARG A 122 -39.08 65.63 74.52
CA ARG A 122 -38.46 66.11 75.77
C ARG A 122 -37.60 67.37 75.59
N VAL A 123 -37.31 67.79 74.36
CA VAL A 123 -36.47 68.97 74.06
C VAL A 123 -37.30 70.11 73.45
N ALA A 124 -36.79 71.35 73.54
CA ALA A 124 -37.47 72.55 73.03
C ALA A 124 -36.47 73.54 72.39
N GLY A 125 -36.99 74.48 71.60
CA GLY A 125 -36.20 75.49 70.88
C GLY A 125 -35.24 74.85 69.87
N ARG A 126 -34.05 75.42 69.72
CA ARG A 126 -33.04 74.95 68.74
C ARG A 126 -32.71 73.45 68.86
N ASN A 127 -32.64 72.92 70.08
CA ASN A 127 -32.36 71.49 70.29
C ASN A 127 -33.46 70.58 69.73
N LYS A 128 -34.70 71.07 69.64
CA LYS A 128 -35.81 70.34 69.01
C LYS A 128 -35.64 70.35 67.49
N ASP A 129 -35.27 71.48 66.92
CA ASP A 129 -35.00 71.62 65.48
C ASP A 129 -33.87 70.67 65.05
N ASP A 130 -32.77 70.60 65.83
CA ASP A 130 -31.64 69.69 65.56
C ASP A 130 -32.06 68.21 65.62
N VAL A 131 -32.94 67.83 66.56
CA VAL A 131 -33.48 66.46 66.66
C VAL A 131 -34.44 66.15 65.50
N GLU A 132 -35.23 67.12 65.06
CA GLU A 132 -36.09 66.98 63.87
C GLU A 132 -35.26 66.77 62.61
N GLU A 133 -34.16 67.51 62.43
CA GLU A 133 -33.21 67.30 61.33
C GLU A 133 -32.55 65.91 61.40
N ALA A 134 -32.15 65.47 62.60
CA ALA A 134 -31.61 64.13 62.80
C ALA A 134 -32.60 63.01 62.44
N ILE A 135 -33.88 63.17 62.79
CA ILE A 135 -34.94 62.23 62.39
C ILE A 135 -35.07 62.18 60.87
N ALA A 136 -35.11 63.35 60.21
CA ALA A 136 -35.20 63.43 58.74
C ALA A 136 -34.01 62.73 58.06
N MET A 137 -32.78 62.88 58.58
CA MET A 137 -31.61 62.17 58.08
C MET A 137 -31.71 60.65 58.25
N VAL A 138 -32.20 60.18 59.40
CA VAL A 138 -32.40 58.74 59.65
C VAL A 138 -33.47 58.15 58.72
N GLU A 139 -34.55 58.89 58.46
CA GLU A 139 -35.59 58.48 57.50
C GLU A 139 -35.04 58.43 56.07
N ALA A 140 -34.25 59.42 55.66
CA ALA A 140 -33.59 59.41 54.34
C ALA A 140 -32.65 58.20 54.19
N LEU A 141 -31.87 57.86 55.22
CA LEU A 141 -31.00 56.69 55.22
C LEU A 141 -31.80 55.37 55.13
N ALA A 142 -32.93 55.27 55.82
CA ALA A 142 -33.80 54.09 55.76
C ALA A 142 -34.40 53.87 54.37
N VAL A 143 -34.81 54.95 53.69
CA VAL A 143 -35.30 54.90 52.30
C VAL A 143 -34.19 54.43 51.36
N GLN A 144 -32.99 55.03 51.45
CA GLN A 144 -31.85 54.65 50.61
C GLN A 144 -31.43 53.19 50.81
N LEU A 145 -31.43 52.69 52.06
CA LEU A 145 -31.10 51.32 52.37
C LEU A 145 -32.10 50.34 51.73
N THR A 146 -33.40 50.64 51.82
CA THR A 146 -34.47 49.82 51.22
C THR A 146 -34.38 49.81 49.70
N GLN A 147 -34.09 50.96 49.08
CA GLN A 147 -33.91 51.05 47.62
C GLN A 147 -32.74 50.20 47.15
N ARG A 148 -31.57 50.33 47.81
CA ARG A 148 -30.36 49.58 47.46
C ARG A 148 -30.56 48.07 47.62
N GLU A 149 -31.32 47.64 48.63
CA GLU A 149 -31.68 46.24 48.79
C GLU A 149 -32.59 45.74 47.67
N GLY A 150 -33.54 46.56 47.21
CA GLY A 150 -34.37 46.25 46.04
C GLY A 150 -33.54 46.04 44.78
N GLU A 151 -32.57 46.93 44.50
CA GLU A 151 -31.62 46.80 43.40
C GLU A 151 -30.79 45.51 43.53
N LEU A 152 -30.29 45.20 44.74
CA LEU A 152 -29.51 43.99 44.99
C LEU A 152 -30.34 42.70 44.77
N ILE A 153 -31.61 42.69 45.16
CA ILE A 153 -32.52 41.55 44.92
C ILE A 153 -32.75 41.36 43.41
N GLN A 154 -32.93 42.45 42.67
CA GLN A 154 -33.07 42.39 41.22
C GLN A 154 -31.80 41.84 40.57
N GLU A 155 -30.62 42.38 40.91
CA GLU A 155 -29.33 41.91 40.39
C GLU A 155 -29.11 40.43 40.70
N LYS A 156 -29.41 39.99 41.94
CA LYS A 156 -29.34 38.57 42.33
C LYS A 156 -30.23 37.69 41.44
N SER A 157 -31.40 38.18 41.02
CA SER A 157 -32.28 37.46 40.11
C SER A 157 -31.74 37.38 38.67
N GLU A 158 -31.12 38.45 38.18
CA GLU A 158 -30.49 38.51 36.86
C GLU A 158 -29.25 37.62 36.79
N VAL A 159 -28.40 37.66 37.82
CA VAL A 159 -27.25 36.76 37.98
C VAL A 159 -27.69 35.30 38.00
N LYS A 160 -28.80 34.98 38.68
CA LYS A 160 -29.37 33.63 38.68
C LYS A 160 -29.81 33.19 37.28
N LYS A 161 -30.43 34.09 36.49
CA LYS A 161 -30.78 33.80 35.09
C LYS A 161 -29.54 33.55 34.25
N LEU A 162 -28.50 34.39 34.39
CA LEU A 162 -27.25 34.23 33.67
C LEU A 162 -26.54 32.91 34.02
N ALA A 163 -26.52 32.54 35.31
CA ALA A 163 -25.97 31.26 35.76
C ALA A 163 -26.67 30.06 35.11
N ASN A 164 -27.99 30.12 34.97
CA ASN A 164 -28.75 29.07 34.28
C ASN A 164 -28.39 29.01 32.79
N PHE A 165 -28.26 30.15 32.11
CA PHE A 165 -27.82 30.18 30.70
C PHE A 165 -26.41 29.62 30.52
N LEU A 166 -25.47 29.99 31.41
CA LEU A 166 -24.11 29.46 31.38
C LEU A 166 -24.09 27.95 31.62
N LYS A 167 -24.90 27.45 32.56
CA LYS A 167 -25.06 26.01 32.80
C LYS A 167 -25.54 25.30 31.54
N GLN A 168 -26.63 25.79 30.92
CA GLN A 168 -27.15 25.21 29.68
C GLN A 168 -26.11 25.22 28.56
N ALA A 169 -25.47 26.37 28.32
CA ALA A 169 -24.43 26.49 27.30
C ALA A 169 -23.24 25.54 27.54
N SER A 170 -22.87 25.30 28.80
CA SER A 170 -21.81 24.35 29.15
C SER A 170 -22.21 22.89 28.92
N GLU A 171 -23.47 22.54 29.18
CA GLU A 171 -24.03 21.21 28.92
C GLU A 171 -24.14 20.96 27.42
N ASP A 172 -24.61 21.95 26.66
CA ASP A 172 -24.71 21.88 25.19
C ASP A 172 -23.34 21.76 24.54
N ALA A 173 -22.35 22.55 24.98
CA ALA A 173 -20.98 22.47 24.49
C ALA A 173 -20.35 21.10 24.78
N LYS A 174 -20.59 20.55 25.97
CA LYS A 174 -20.12 19.20 26.32
C LYS A 174 -20.74 18.15 25.41
N LYS A 175 -22.06 18.22 25.20
CA LYS A 175 -22.79 17.28 24.32
C LYS A 175 -22.23 17.32 22.89
N LEU A 176 -22.04 18.51 22.32
CA LEU A 176 -21.49 18.67 20.97
C LEU A 176 -20.09 18.03 20.86
N VAL A 177 -19.22 18.28 21.84
CA VAL A 177 -17.87 17.69 21.86
C VAL A 177 -17.93 16.16 21.92
N ASP A 178 -18.83 15.59 22.72
CA ASP A 178 -18.95 14.13 22.85
C ASP A 178 -19.55 13.50 21.56
N GLU A 179 -20.49 14.17 20.89
CA GLU A 179 -21.04 13.76 19.60
C GLU A 179 -19.98 13.77 18.49
N GLU A 180 -19.22 14.85 18.34
CA GLU A 180 -18.14 14.95 17.35
C GLU A 180 -17.02 13.92 17.62
N ARG A 181 -16.70 13.67 18.89
CA ARG A 181 -15.76 12.60 19.25
C ARG A 181 -16.28 11.23 18.87
N ALA A 182 -17.58 10.97 19.02
CA ALA A 182 -18.18 9.71 18.63
C ALA A 182 -18.16 9.54 17.10
N TYR A 183 -18.49 10.60 16.36
CA TYR A 183 -18.44 10.62 14.90
C TYR A 183 -17.02 10.34 14.38
N ALA A 184 -16.02 11.07 14.89
CA ALA A 184 -14.62 10.88 14.51
C ALA A 184 -14.12 9.46 14.83
N ARG A 185 -14.54 8.86 15.95
CA ARG A 185 -14.20 7.47 16.29
C ARG A 185 -14.82 6.49 15.29
N ALA A 186 -16.09 6.66 14.94
CA ALA A 186 -16.77 5.81 13.98
C ALA A 186 -16.15 5.92 12.57
N GLU A 187 -15.76 7.13 12.14
CA GLU A 187 -15.09 7.34 10.87
C GLU A 187 -13.70 6.69 10.83
N ILE A 188 -12.91 6.84 11.90
CA ILE A 188 -11.61 6.17 12.04
C ILE A 188 -11.77 4.64 12.00
N GLU A 189 -12.78 4.10 12.69
CA GLU A 189 -13.04 2.66 12.72
C GLU A 189 -13.47 2.13 11.33
N SER A 190 -14.33 2.86 10.63
CA SER A 190 -14.73 2.56 9.25
C SER A 190 -13.54 2.59 8.27
N ALA A 191 -12.66 3.59 8.39
CA ALA A 191 -11.44 3.70 7.60
C ALA A 191 -10.49 2.52 7.90
N ARG A 192 -10.30 2.17 9.17
CA ARG A 192 -9.50 1.01 9.58
C ARG A 192 -10.06 -0.30 9.04
N ALA A 193 -11.38 -0.50 9.10
CA ALA A 193 -12.02 -1.69 8.52
C ALA A 193 -11.82 -1.77 7.00
N THR A 194 -11.82 -0.63 6.30
CA THR A 194 -11.54 -0.59 4.87
C THR A 194 -10.09 -0.91 4.55
N VAL A 195 -9.14 -0.34 5.31
CA VAL A 195 -7.72 -0.68 5.19
C VAL A 195 -7.50 -2.17 5.42
N GLN A 196 -8.09 -2.74 6.48
CA GLN A 196 -7.96 -4.17 6.76
C GLN A 196 -8.46 -5.04 5.59
N ARG A 197 -9.61 -4.71 4.99
CA ARG A 197 -10.12 -5.44 3.81
C ARG A 197 -9.16 -5.36 2.62
N VAL A 198 -8.57 -4.19 2.37
CA VAL A 198 -7.59 -4.01 1.28
C VAL A 198 -6.32 -4.80 1.57
N GLU A 199 -5.83 -4.80 2.81
CA GLU A 199 -4.69 -5.60 3.23
C GLU A 199 -4.94 -7.10 3.04
N GLU A 200 -6.12 -7.60 3.43
CA GLU A 200 -6.52 -9.00 3.23
C GLU A 200 -6.57 -9.37 1.75
N ALA A 201 -7.20 -8.52 0.91
CA ALA A 201 -7.28 -8.72 -0.53
C ALA A 201 -5.89 -8.70 -1.21
N LEU A 202 -5.00 -7.81 -0.79
CA LEU A 202 -3.62 -7.76 -1.27
C LEU A 202 -2.84 -9.03 -0.89
N GLN A 203 -2.97 -9.49 0.35
CA GLN A 203 -2.34 -10.73 0.79
C GLN A 203 -2.87 -11.95 0.01
N GLU A 204 -4.16 -12.01 -0.27
CA GLU A 204 -4.75 -13.07 -1.10
C GLU A 204 -4.22 -13.01 -2.54
N HIS A 205 -4.17 -11.82 -3.14
CA HIS A 205 -3.60 -11.63 -4.47
C HIS A 205 -2.13 -12.06 -4.55
N GLU A 206 -1.32 -11.71 -3.55
CA GLU A 206 0.07 -12.16 -3.46
C GLU A 206 0.18 -13.69 -3.35
N ARG A 207 -0.68 -14.34 -2.56
CA ARG A 207 -0.70 -15.81 -2.43
C ARG A 207 -1.07 -16.46 -3.77
N MET A 208 -2.09 -15.94 -4.46
CA MET A 208 -2.49 -16.44 -5.78
C MET A 208 -1.40 -16.23 -6.83
N SER A 209 -0.77 -15.05 -6.88
CA SER A 209 0.32 -14.76 -7.81
C SER A 209 1.52 -15.68 -7.61
N ARG A 210 1.91 -15.96 -6.35
CA ARG A 210 2.95 -16.94 -6.04
C ARG A 210 2.57 -18.37 -6.44
N ALA A 211 1.29 -18.74 -6.33
CA ALA A 211 0.81 -20.06 -6.73
C ALA A 211 0.82 -20.20 -8.26
N LEU A 212 0.32 -19.19 -8.99
CA LEU A 212 0.29 -19.16 -10.45
C LEU A 212 1.71 -19.21 -11.03
N GLY A 213 2.63 -18.38 -10.53
CA GLY A 213 4.02 -18.39 -11.01
C GLY A 213 4.74 -19.73 -10.77
N LYS A 214 4.37 -20.48 -9.72
CA LYS A 214 4.87 -21.85 -9.52
C LYS A 214 4.28 -22.82 -10.53
N GLN A 215 2.98 -22.73 -10.79
CA GLN A 215 2.30 -23.58 -11.77
C GLN A 215 2.85 -23.34 -13.19
N ASP A 216 3.04 -22.09 -13.59
CA ASP A 216 3.58 -21.71 -14.89
C ASP A 216 5.01 -22.25 -15.10
N LEU A 217 5.86 -22.18 -14.06
CA LEU A 217 7.22 -22.73 -14.12
C LEU A 217 7.20 -24.26 -14.25
N GLU A 218 6.32 -24.92 -13.51
CA GLU A 218 6.14 -26.38 -13.57
C GLU A 218 5.64 -26.83 -14.95
N GLU A 219 4.70 -26.09 -15.54
CA GLU A 219 4.17 -26.33 -16.89
C GLU A 219 5.25 -26.11 -17.95
N LEU A 220 6.00 -24.99 -17.87
CA LEU A 220 7.12 -24.73 -18.76
C LEU A 220 8.19 -25.82 -18.67
N MET A 221 8.49 -26.33 -17.47
CA MET A 221 9.41 -27.46 -17.32
C MET A 221 8.91 -28.73 -18.02
N LYS A 222 7.61 -29.03 -17.95
CA LYS A 222 7.00 -30.17 -18.67
C LYS A 222 7.08 -29.97 -20.17
N GLU A 223 6.75 -28.79 -20.67
CA GLU A 223 6.85 -28.46 -22.10
C GLU A 223 8.29 -28.57 -22.62
N VAL A 224 9.27 -28.04 -21.88
CA VAL A 224 10.70 -28.15 -22.22
C VAL A 224 11.15 -29.60 -22.25
N GLN A 225 10.72 -30.42 -21.28
CA GLN A 225 11.00 -31.84 -21.27
C GLN A 225 10.39 -32.55 -22.49
N GLU A 226 9.15 -32.23 -22.83
CA GLU A 226 8.47 -32.84 -23.97
C GLU A 226 9.08 -32.42 -25.31
N ALA A 227 9.40 -31.13 -25.49
CA ALA A 227 10.13 -30.64 -26.64
C ALA A 227 11.48 -31.35 -26.80
N ARG A 228 12.18 -31.62 -25.68
CA ARG A 228 13.42 -32.41 -25.69
C ARG A 228 13.16 -33.87 -26.11
N ARG A 229 12.08 -34.51 -25.63
CA ARG A 229 11.70 -35.87 -26.06
C ARG A 229 11.42 -35.92 -27.56
N ILE A 230 10.58 -35.01 -28.06
CA ILE A 230 10.23 -34.91 -29.47
C ILE A 230 11.48 -34.69 -30.31
N LYS A 231 12.36 -33.75 -29.92
CA LYS A 231 13.61 -33.49 -30.62
C LYS A 231 14.49 -34.74 -30.71
N ASN A 232 14.68 -35.45 -29.60
CA ASN A 232 15.51 -36.65 -29.57
C ASN A 232 14.92 -37.76 -30.46
N ALA A 233 13.59 -37.95 -30.43
CA ALA A 233 12.92 -38.91 -31.29
C ALA A 233 13.04 -38.54 -32.78
N ALA A 234 12.93 -37.25 -33.12
CA ALA A 234 13.13 -36.77 -34.49
C ALA A 234 14.56 -37.01 -34.97
N SER A 235 15.58 -36.69 -34.16
CA SER A 235 16.99 -36.95 -34.49
C SER A 235 17.28 -38.44 -34.64
N ALA A 236 16.71 -39.30 -33.78
CA ALA A 236 16.86 -40.74 -33.90
C ALA A 236 16.23 -41.29 -35.19
N LYS A 237 15.04 -40.79 -35.57
CA LYS A 237 14.39 -41.15 -36.85
C LYS A 237 15.22 -40.72 -38.05
N GLN A 238 15.81 -39.53 -38.02
CA GLN A 238 16.69 -39.06 -39.10
C GLN A 238 17.89 -40.00 -39.28
N GLY A 239 18.57 -40.38 -38.19
CA GLY A 239 19.69 -41.32 -38.27
C GLY A 239 19.31 -42.69 -38.83
N VAL A 240 18.10 -43.19 -38.52
CA VAL A 240 17.58 -44.43 -39.12
C VAL A 240 17.35 -44.26 -40.61
N MET A 241 16.72 -43.17 -41.05
CA MET A 241 16.53 -42.91 -42.49
C MET A 241 17.87 -42.82 -43.22
N ASP A 242 18.84 -42.11 -42.67
CA ASP A 242 20.17 -41.94 -43.28
C ASP A 242 20.87 -43.30 -43.49
N MET A 243 20.83 -44.18 -42.48
CA MET A 243 21.36 -45.56 -42.60
C MET A 243 20.59 -46.40 -43.63
N GLU A 244 19.27 -46.25 -43.73
CA GLU A 244 18.47 -46.95 -44.75
C GLU A 244 18.82 -46.48 -46.17
N HIS A 245 19.07 -45.18 -46.37
CA HIS A 245 19.53 -44.65 -47.64
C HIS A 245 20.91 -45.22 -48.01
N GLU A 246 21.83 -45.30 -47.06
CA GLU A 246 23.16 -45.89 -47.26
C GLU A 246 23.08 -47.39 -47.61
N LEU A 247 22.27 -48.17 -46.88
CA LEU A 247 22.03 -49.58 -47.18
C LEU A 247 21.43 -49.80 -48.57
N ARG A 248 20.49 -48.94 -48.99
CA ARG A 248 19.93 -48.99 -50.35
C ARG A 248 21.00 -48.73 -51.40
N ALA A 249 21.87 -47.74 -51.20
CA ALA A 249 22.98 -47.46 -52.11
C ALA A 249 23.96 -48.65 -52.23
N LEU A 250 24.35 -49.24 -51.10
CA LEU A 250 25.25 -50.41 -51.07
C LEU A 250 24.64 -51.62 -51.80
N ARG A 251 23.33 -51.86 -51.64
CA ARG A 251 22.62 -52.92 -52.36
C ARG A 251 22.64 -52.70 -53.87
N MET A 252 22.45 -51.47 -54.35
CA MET A 252 22.56 -51.16 -55.78
C MET A 252 23.98 -51.43 -56.30
N GLN A 253 25.02 -50.99 -55.59
CA GLN A 253 26.41 -51.26 -55.98
C GLN A 253 26.72 -52.76 -56.02
N LEU A 254 26.19 -53.54 -55.08
CA LEU A 254 26.37 -54.99 -55.08
C LEU A 254 25.66 -55.65 -56.27
N ALA A 255 24.46 -55.19 -56.61
CA ALA A 255 23.71 -55.68 -57.77
C ALA A 255 24.40 -55.33 -59.11
N GLU A 256 24.99 -54.14 -59.22
CA GLU A 256 25.80 -53.76 -60.39
C GLU A 256 27.06 -54.63 -60.50
N LYS A 257 27.76 -54.86 -59.37
CA LYS A 257 28.93 -55.73 -59.33
C LYS A 257 28.58 -57.19 -59.64
N SER A 258 27.46 -57.72 -59.14
CA SER A 258 27.06 -59.12 -59.37
C SER A 258 26.63 -59.39 -60.81
N LYS A 259 26.10 -58.38 -61.52
CA LYS A 259 25.78 -58.46 -62.95
C LYS A 259 27.01 -58.71 -63.84
N CYS A 260 28.19 -58.33 -63.36
CA CYS A 260 29.46 -58.58 -64.02
C CYS A 260 29.98 -60.02 -63.80
N PHE A 261 29.51 -60.71 -62.74
CA PHE A 261 29.89 -62.10 -62.44
C PHE A 261 29.00 -63.16 -63.10
N SER A 262 27.78 -62.82 -63.54
CA SER A 262 26.86 -63.75 -64.18
C SER A 262 27.01 -63.86 -65.70
N ALA A 263 28.00 -63.19 -66.30
CA ALA A 263 28.24 -63.15 -67.75
C ALA A 263 29.51 -63.92 -68.16
N ALA A 264 29.91 -64.95 -67.42
CA ALA A 264 31.07 -65.78 -67.74
C ALA A 264 30.65 -67.24 -67.94
N SER A 265 30.46 -67.61 -69.22
CA SER A 265 30.46 -68.96 -69.79
C SER A 265 29.27 -69.88 -69.45
N GLU A 266 28.43 -70.14 -70.45
CA GLU A 266 27.31 -71.09 -70.43
C GLU A 266 27.73 -72.41 -71.11
N GLY A 267 27.45 -73.55 -70.47
CA GLY A 267 27.74 -74.87 -71.05
C GLY A 267 26.67 -75.28 -72.04
N ASP A 268 27.06 -75.72 -73.25
CA ASP A 268 26.14 -76.08 -74.32
C ASP A 268 26.31 -77.56 -74.71
N GLY A 269 25.19 -78.29 -74.79
CA GLY A 269 25.14 -79.71 -75.11
C GLY A 269 24.08 -80.50 -74.33
N SER A 270 23.53 -81.55 -74.95
CA SER A 270 22.53 -82.44 -74.34
C SER A 270 23.16 -83.31 -73.24
N GLU A 271 22.60 -83.28 -72.03
CA GLU A 271 23.06 -84.05 -70.86
C GLU A 271 22.60 -85.52 -70.91
N ALA A 272 22.84 -86.21 -72.02
CA ALA A 272 22.50 -87.62 -72.22
C ALA A 272 23.74 -88.49 -72.45
N LEU A 273 23.71 -89.71 -71.91
CA LEU A 273 24.80 -90.69 -72.06
C LEU A 273 25.06 -90.99 -73.54
N GLY A 274 26.28 -90.73 -74.00
CA GLY A 274 26.68 -90.83 -75.42
C GLY A 274 26.73 -89.50 -76.17
N SER A 275 26.34 -88.39 -75.54
CA SER A 275 26.44 -87.02 -76.08
C SER A 275 27.77 -86.34 -75.68
N CYS A 276 28.16 -85.28 -76.38
CA CYS A 276 29.36 -84.49 -76.11
C CYS A 276 28.95 -83.10 -75.58
N LEU A 277 29.53 -82.69 -74.45
CA LEU A 277 29.34 -81.37 -73.86
C LEU A 277 30.48 -80.44 -74.33
N ARG A 278 30.15 -79.22 -74.73
CA ARG A 278 31.12 -78.21 -75.19
C ARG A 278 30.96 -76.92 -74.38
N ILE A 279 32.09 -76.30 -74.07
CA ILE A 279 32.11 -74.94 -73.51
C ILE A 279 32.24 -73.99 -74.69
N ASN A 280 31.24 -73.13 -74.88
CA ASN A 280 31.27 -72.11 -75.92
C ASN A 280 31.48 -70.73 -75.25
N PRO A 281 32.33 -69.86 -75.80
CA PRO A 281 32.47 -68.50 -75.31
C PRO A 281 31.16 -67.71 -75.54
N CYS A 282 30.70 -67.00 -74.50
CA CYS A 282 29.44 -66.25 -74.57
C CYS A 282 29.56 -64.86 -75.23
N SER A 283 30.77 -64.40 -75.56
CA SER A 283 31.00 -63.12 -76.25
C SER A 283 32.33 -63.12 -76.98
N ASP A 284 32.46 -62.33 -78.05
CA ASP A 284 33.71 -62.15 -78.81
C ASP A 284 34.88 -61.55 -78.00
N ASN A 285 34.60 -61.02 -76.80
CA ASN A 285 35.63 -60.49 -75.89
C ASN A 285 36.08 -61.51 -74.82
N ALA A 286 35.60 -62.75 -74.87
CA ALA A 286 36.01 -63.80 -73.96
C ALA A 286 37.40 -64.35 -74.35
N PRO A 287 38.28 -64.67 -73.38
CA PRO A 287 39.61 -65.23 -73.67
C PRO A 287 39.50 -66.54 -74.47
N GLU A 288 40.46 -66.77 -75.39
CA GLU A 288 40.49 -68.01 -76.19
C GLU A 288 40.57 -69.23 -75.26
N LEU A 289 39.81 -70.28 -75.57
CA LEU A 289 39.73 -71.48 -74.71
C LEU A 289 41.09 -72.21 -74.55
N SER A 290 42.03 -71.97 -75.47
CA SER A 290 43.42 -72.43 -75.38
C SER A 290 44.26 -71.71 -74.33
N GLU A 291 43.81 -70.57 -73.80
CA GLU A 291 44.46 -69.88 -72.68
C GLU A 291 43.82 -70.23 -71.33
N CYS A 292 42.76 -71.04 -71.35
CA CYS A 292 41.95 -71.34 -70.18
C CYS A 292 42.25 -72.76 -69.66
N SER A 293 42.63 -72.86 -68.38
CA SER A 293 42.75 -74.15 -67.72
C SER A 293 41.36 -74.70 -67.35
N ILE A 294 40.89 -75.69 -68.11
CA ILE A 294 39.54 -76.26 -67.96
C ILE A 294 39.62 -77.62 -67.26
N GLN A 295 38.81 -77.81 -66.22
CA GLN A 295 38.73 -79.05 -65.46
C GLN A 295 37.29 -79.52 -65.30
N TRP A 296 37.02 -80.75 -65.72
CA TRP A 296 35.70 -81.37 -65.56
C TRP A 296 35.58 -82.12 -64.23
N TYR A 297 34.40 -82.01 -63.63
CA TYR A 297 34.06 -82.69 -62.39
C TYR A 297 32.76 -83.47 -62.57
N ARG A 298 32.68 -84.65 -61.96
CA ARG A 298 31.44 -85.40 -61.80
C ARG A 298 30.89 -85.16 -60.41
N LEU A 299 29.57 -85.02 -60.31
CA LEU A 299 28.88 -85.02 -59.03
C LEU A 299 28.65 -86.47 -58.57
N SER A 300 29.09 -86.80 -57.36
CA SER A 300 28.77 -88.09 -56.72
C SER A 300 27.31 -88.06 -56.25
N SER A 301 26.56 -89.17 -56.36
CA SER A 301 25.14 -89.17 -55.99
C SER A 301 24.88 -89.20 -54.48
N GLU A 302 25.91 -89.35 -53.65
CA GLU A 302 25.77 -89.46 -52.19
C GLU A 302 26.46 -88.33 -51.40
N ASP A 303 27.14 -87.38 -52.06
CA ASP A 303 27.78 -86.24 -51.37
C ASP A 303 27.93 -85.06 -52.35
N VAL A 304 27.71 -83.81 -51.92
CA VAL A 304 27.85 -82.56 -52.74
C VAL A 304 29.32 -82.27 -53.11
N LYS A 305 30.19 -83.27 -53.01
CA LYS A 305 31.60 -83.18 -53.35
C LYS A 305 31.79 -83.51 -54.83
N LYS A 306 32.32 -82.52 -55.55
CA LYS A 306 32.72 -82.64 -56.95
C LYS A 306 33.94 -83.55 -57.05
N ALA A 307 33.79 -84.72 -57.67
CA ALA A 307 34.89 -85.64 -57.93
C ALA A 307 35.58 -85.25 -59.25
N LEU A 308 36.90 -85.08 -59.20
CA LEU A 308 37.70 -84.66 -60.36
C LEU A 308 37.80 -85.80 -61.38
N ILE A 309 37.52 -85.51 -62.66
CA ILE A 309 37.70 -86.46 -63.75
C ILE A 309 39.15 -86.33 -64.25
N SER A 310 40.02 -87.25 -63.81
CA SER A 310 41.43 -87.27 -64.21
C SER A 310 41.58 -87.66 -65.68
N GLY A 311 42.27 -86.85 -66.48
CA GLY A 311 42.57 -87.10 -67.90
C GLY A 311 41.79 -86.26 -68.91
N PHE A 312 40.77 -85.50 -68.48
CA PHE A 312 40.06 -84.51 -69.30
C PHE A 312 40.53 -83.10 -68.97
N HIS A 313 41.77 -82.78 -69.38
CA HIS A 313 42.37 -81.45 -69.29
C HIS A 313 42.77 -81.01 -70.71
N LEU A 314 42.22 -79.90 -71.19
CA LEU A 314 42.87 -79.14 -72.27
C LEU A 314 43.76 -78.11 -71.58
N GLN A 315 45.03 -78.06 -72.00
CA GLN A 315 45.99 -77.04 -71.61
C GLN A 315 46.17 -76.06 -72.77
#